data_AF-A0A960G1T9-F1
#
_entry.id   AF-A0A960G1T9-F1
#
_cell.length_a   1.000
_cell.length_b   1.000
_cell.length_c   1.000
_cell.angle_alpha   90.00
_cell.angle_beta   90.00
_cell.angle_gamma   90.00
#
_symmetry.space_group_name_H-M   'P 1'
#
loop_
_entity.id
_entity.type
_entity.pdbx_description
1 polymer ?
#
loop_
_entity_poly.entity_id
_entity_poly.type
_entity_poly.pdbx_seq_one_letter_code
_entity_poly.pdbx_strand_id
1 'polypeptide(L)'
;MEFLPETINGLPLHPLVVHAAVVLIPLSGALALLMVVLPRFSIRFGPLVVVLAWGAVGAALVAKETGEILSELVNKTPRVHTESGDVMPYFALAQAVLILLLWLADRRGRRGILGMLVALVTVVVVVATA
;
A
#
# COMPACT_ATOMS: atom_id res chain seq x y z
N MET A 1 18.39 -17.56 -7.48
CA MET A 1 16.93 -17.47 -7.59
C MET A 1 16.61 -16.14 -8.28
N GLU A 2 16.71 -16.09 -9.62
CA GLU A 2 16.35 -14.89 -10.39
C GLU A 2 14.84 -14.88 -10.61
N PHE A 3 14.08 -14.26 -9.70
CA PHE A 3 12.61 -14.24 -9.78
C PHE A 3 12.02 -12.94 -10.33
N LEU A 4 12.83 -11.92 -10.66
CA LEU A 4 12.31 -10.65 -11.18
C LEU A 4 13.09 -10.21 -12.43
N PRO A 5 12.44 -10.08 -13.60
CA PRO A 5 13.09 -9.57 -14.80
C PRO A 5 13.47 -8.09 -14.59
N GLU A 6 14.67 -7.66 -15.01
CA GLU A 6 15.11 -6.26 -14.84
C GLU A 6 14.28 -5.24 -15.66
N THR A 7 13.55 -5.73 -16.66
CA THR A 7 12.73 -4.92 -17.58
C THR A 7 11.38 -5.57 -17.89
N ILE A 8 10.32 -4.76 -17.93
CA ILE A 8 9.02 -5.09 -18.56
C ILE A 8 8.85 -4.17 -19.77
N ASN A 9 8.60 -4.72 -20.96
CA ASN A 9 8.44 -3.96 -22.21
C ASN A 9 9.59 -2.98 -22.51
N GLY A 10 10.83 -3.34 -22.16
CA GLY A 10 12.01 -2.49 -22.41
C GLY A 10 12.17 -1.29 -21.48
N LEU A 11 11.29 -1.14 -20.48
CA LEU A 11 11.39 -0.12 -19.44
C LEU A 11 11.93 -0.76 -18.14
N PRO A 12 12.79 -0.06 -17.39
CA PRO A 12 13.27 -0.55 -16.10
C PRO A 12 12.08 -0.86 -15.20
N LEU A 13 12.06 -2.06 -14.63
CA LEU A 13 10.92 -2.56 -13.86
C LEU A 13 10.70 -1.74 -12.58
N HIS A 14 11.79 -1.21 -12.03
CA HIS A 14 11.80 -0.48 -10.77
C HIS A 14 10.88 0.77 -10.77
N PRO A 15 10.97 1.73 -11.73
CA PRO A 15 10.01 2.83 -11.81
C PRO A 15 8.54 2.42 -11.92
N LEU A 16 8.22 1.38 -12.69
CA LEU A 16 6.82 0.95 -12.87
C LEU A 16 6.22 0.42 -11.57
N VAL A 17 6.99 -0.38 -10.83
CA VAL A 17 6.54 -0.94 -9.55
C VAL A 17 6.44 0.13 -8.47
N VAL A 18 7.40 1.07 -8.43
CA VAL A 18 7.34 2.21 -7.51
C VAL A 18 6.11 3.07 -7.81
N HIS A 19 5.82 3.38 -9.07
CA HIS A 19 4.60 4.12 -9.44
C HIS A 19 3.33 3.38 -9.04
N ALA A 20 3.29 2.05 -9.22
CA ALA A 20 2.16 1.24 -8.77
C ALA A 20 1.95 1.37 -7.25
N ALA A 21 3.01 1.29 -6.44
CA ALA A 21 2.92 1.46 -4.99
C ALA A 21 2.44 2.88 -4.61
N VAL A 22 3.06 3.91 -5.19
CA VAL A 22 2.75 5.33 -4.94
C VAL A 22 1.30 5.68 -5.34
N VAL A 23 0.70 4.97 -6.29
CA VAL A 23 -0.71 5.19 -6.68
C VAL A 23 -1.68 4.32 -5.87
N LEU A 24 -1.38 3.03 -5.70
CA LEU A 24 -2.30 2.08 -5.05
C LEU A 24 -2.47 2.33 -3.56
N ILE A 25 -1.41 2.75 -2.86
CA ILE A 25 -1.46 3.05 -1.43
C ILE A 25 -2.45 4.20 -1.14
N PRO A 26 -2.33 5.40 -1.73
CA PRO A 26 -3.29 6.48 -1.48
C PRO A 26 -4.67 6.19 -2.07
N LEU A 27 -4.76 5.50 -3.22
CA LEU A 27 -6.06 5.14 -3.80
C LEU A 27 -6.86 4.21 -2.87
N SER A 28 -6.21 3.18 -2.32
CA SER A 28 -6.86 2.27 -1.36
C SER A 28 -7.24 3.00 -0.06
N GLY A 29 -6.43 3.95 0.39
CA GLY A 29 -6.75 4.83 1.52
C GLY A 29 -7.98 5.71 1.28
N ALA A 30 -8.06 6.37 0.12
CA ALA A 30 -9.22 7.20 -0.24
C ALA A 30 -10.52 6.37 -0.31
N LEU A 31 -10.45 5.16 -0.86
CA LEU A 31 -11.57 4.23 -0.88
C LEU A 31 -11.93 3.72 0.52
N ALA A 32 -10.94 3.51 1.39
CA ALA A 32 -11.17 3.15 2.79
C ALA A 32 -11.89 4.26 3.57
N LEU A 33 -11.50 5.53 3.37
CA LEU A 33 -12.23 6.69 3.91
C LEU A 33 -13.68 6.72 3.41
N LEU A 34 -13.90 6.40 2.14
CA LEU A 34 -15.25 6.29 1.60
C LEU A 34 -16.05 5.16 2.26
N MET A 35 -15.41 4.03 2.62
CA MET A 35 -16.06 2.95 3.39
C MET A 35 -16.46 3.40 4.81
N VAL A 36 -15.66 4.26 5.44
CA VAL A 36 -15.98 4.86 6.74
C VAL A 36 -17.21 5.75 6.66
N VAL A 37 -17.30 6.62 5.64
CA VAL A 37 -18.41 7.57 5.47
C VAL A 37 -19.67 6.90 4.92
N LEU A 38 -19.53 5.93 4.01
CA LEU A 38 -20.63 5.28 3.30
C LEU A 38 -20.72 3.77 3.59
N PRO A 39 -21.51 3.36 4.60
CA PRO A 39 -21.75 1.96 4.95
C PRO A 39 -22.11 1.05 3.78
N ARG A 40 -22.98 1.56 2.90
CA ARG A 40 -23.51 0.83 1.74
C ARG A 40 -22.43 0.59 0.68
N PHE A 41 -21.48 1.52 0.55
CA PHE A 41 -20.34 1.37 -0.35
C PHE A 41 -19.44 0.22 0.08
N SER A 42 -19.12 0.14 1.38
CA SER A 42 -18.30 -0.92 1.96
C SER A 42 -18.84 -2.34 1.71
N ILE A 43 -20.16 -2.53 1.83
CA ILE A 43 -20.78 -3.85 1.62
C ILE A 43 -20.63 -4.30 0.16
N ARG A 44 -20.77 -3.38 -0.81
CA ARG A 44 -20.77 -3.70 -2.24
C ARG A 44 -19.38 -3.71 -2.87
N PHE A 45 -18.54 -2.73 -2.52
CA PHE A 45 -17.22 -2.52 -3.12
C PHE A 45 -16.07 -2.93 -2.20
N GLY A 46 -16.32 -3.33 -0.97
CA GLY A 46 -15.26 -3.73 -0.02
C GLY A 46 -14.28 -4.80 -0.54
N PRO A 47 -14.71 -5.86 -1.26
CA PRO A 47 -13.77 -6.81 -1.87
C PRO A 47 -12.78 -6.13 -2.82
N LEU A 48 -13.23 -5.16 -3.61
CA LEU A 48 -12.38 -4.42 -4.54
C LEU A 48 -11.34 -3.59 -3.78
N VAL A 49 -11.76 -2.88 -2.72
CA VAL A 49 -10.85 -2.07 -1.91
C VAL A 49 -9.81 -2.94 -1.21
N VAL A 50 -10.20 -4.11 -0.70
CA VAL A 50 -9.29 -5.09 -0.10
C VAL A 50 -8.27 -5.59 -1.12
N VAL A 51 -8.71 -5.98 -2.32
CA VAL A 51 -7.79 -6.43 -3.40
C VAL A 51 -6.80 -5.33 -3.78
N LEU A 52 -7.25 -4.09 -3.93
CA LEU A 52 -6.37 -2.95 -4.22
C LEU A 52 -5.35 -2.72 -3.10
N ALA A 53 -5.77 -2.80 -1.84
CA ALA A 53 -4.89 -2.62 -0.70
C ALA A 53 -3.81 -3.71 -0.62
N TRP A 54 -4.17 -4.98 -0.85
CA TRP A 54 -3.20 -6.07 -0.91
C TRP A 54 -2.30 -6.00 -2.15
N GLY A 55 -2.82 -5.51 -3.28
CA GLY A 55 -2.02 -5.18 -4.46
C GLY A 55 -0.98 -4.10 -4.15
N ALA A 56 -1.34 -3.09 -3.35
CA ALA A 56 -0.42 -2.06 -2.88
C ALA A 56 0.72 -2.63 -2.02
N VAL A 57 0.42 -3.59 -1.14
CA VAL A 57 1.44 -4.32 -0.36
C VAL A 57 2.40 -5.06 -1.28
N GLY A 58 1.88 -5.79 -2.26
CA GLY A 58 2.72 -6.51 -3.23
C GLY A 58 3.61 -5.56 -4.02
N ALA A 59 3.07 -4.43 -4.50
CA ALA A 59 3.84 -3.42 -5.19
C ALA A 59 4.93 -2.81 -4.29
N ALA A 60 4.63 -2.52 -3.02
CA ALA A 60 5.60 -1.98 -2.08
C ALA A 60 6.75 -2.97 -1.78
N LEU A 61 6.45 -4.26 -1.62
CA LEU A 61 7.47 -5.30 -1.42
C LEU A 61 8.39 -5.43 -2.64
N VAL A 62 7.81 -5.48 -3.85
CA VAL A 62 8.62 -5.57 -5.08
C VAL A 62 9.43 -4.28 -5.29
N ALA A 63 8.88 -3.11 -4.93
CA ALA A 63 9.61 -1.83 -4.99
C ALA A 63 10.82 -1.81 -4.06
N LYS A 64 10.70 -2.39 -2.86
CA LYS A 64 11.80 -2.54 -1.89
C LYS A 64 12.94 -3.39 -2.47
N GLU A 65 12.62 -4.62 -2.88
CA GLU A 65 13.59 -5.58 -3.44
C GLU A 65 14.32 -4.99 -4.66
N THR A 66 13.57 -4.37 -5.57
CA THR A 66 14.16 -3.76 -6.78
C THR A 66 14.97 -2.49 -6.49
N GLY A 67 14.65 -1.76 -5.41
CA GLY A 67 15.41 -0.58 -4.97
C GLY A 67 16.73 -0.95 -4.31
N GLU A 68 16.77 -2.04 -3.53
CA GLU A 68 17.98 -2.56 -2.92
C GLU A 68 19.00 -2.99 -3.99
N ILE A 69 18.56 -3.79 -4.97
CA ILE A 69 19.39 -4.23 -6.10
C ILE A 69 19.97 -3.04 -6.89
N LEU A 70 19.16 -2.00 -7.14
CA LEU A 70 19.63 -0.80 -7.84
C LEU A 70 20.62 0.02 -7.00
N SER A 71 20.45 0.06 -5.68
CA SER A 71 21.34 0.81 -4.79
C SER A 71 22.76 0.24 -4.77
N GLU A 72 22.89 -1.10 -4.85
CA GLU A 72 24.17 -1.80 -4.96
C GLU A 72 24.88 -1.51 -6.29
N LEU A 73 24.11 -1.40 -7.38
CA LEU A 73 24.64 -1.13 -8.71
C LEU A 73 25.16 0.32 -8.88
N VAL A 74 24.52 1.30 -8.24
CA VAL A 74 24.79 2.72 -8.51
C VAL A 74 25.71 3.37 -7.46
N ASN A 75 26.05 2.69 -6.35
CA ASN A 75 26.96 3.16 -5.28
C ASN A 75 26.71 4.62 -4.80
N LYS A 76 25.47 5.12 -4.95
CA LYS A 76 25.18 6.57 -4.89
C LYS A 76 24.23 7.01 -3.78
N THR A 77 23.59 6.12 -3.04
CA THR A 77 22.58 6.54 -2.07
C THR A 77 23.18 6.72 -0.67
N PRO A 78 23.08 7.92 -0.07
CA PRO A 78 23.36 8.12 1.35
C PRO A 78 22.45 7.20 2.18
N ARG A 79 22.99 6.63 3.27
CA ARG A 79 22.31 5.70 4.23
C ARG A 79 20.94 6.17 4.76
N VAL A 80 20.55 7.41 4.51
CA VAL A 80 19.28 8.02 4.94
C VAL A 80 18.09 7.60 4.05
N HIS A 81 18.30 7.21 2.79
CA HIS A 81 17.20 6.73 1.91
C HIS A 81 16.88 5.23 2.03
N THR A 82 17.80 4.43 2.58
CA THR A 82 17.59 2.99 2.80
C THR A 82 16.55 2.71 3.89
N GLU A 83 16.41 3.57 4.90
CA GLU A 83 15.44 3.37 6.00
C GLU A 83 13.98 3.58 5.56
N SER A 84 13.70 4.54 4.68
CA SER A 84 12.32 4.82 4.25
C SER A 84 11.75 3.75 3.31
N GLY A 85 12.58 3.12 2.49
CA GLY A 85 12.19 1.98 1.65
C GLY A 85 11.82 0.74 2.46
N ASP A 86 12.48 0.55 3.61
CA ASP A 86 12.21 -0.57 4.51
C ASP A 86 10.85 -0.49 5.19
N VAL A 87 10.39 0.72 5.55
CA VAL A 87 9.18 0.89 6.35
C VAL A 87 7.88 0.88 5.53
N MET A 88 7.93 1.25 4.24
CA MET A 88 6.71 1.40 3.42
C MET A 88 5.88 0.13 3.25
N PRO A 89 6.47 -1.06 3.05
CA PRO A 89 5.69 -2.30 3.01
C PRO A 89 4.93 -2.56 4.31
N TYR A 90 5.48 -2.19 5.47
CA TYR A 90 4.80 -2.34 6.76
C TYR A 90 3.61 -1.38 6.88
N PHE A 91 3.74 -0.13 6.43
CA PHE A 91 2.62 0.82 6.36
C PHE A 91 1.51 0.33 5.42
N ALA A 92 1.88 -0.12 4.22
CA ALA A 92 0.93 -0.69 3.27
C ALA A 92 0.21 -1.91 3.86
N LEU A 93 0.95 -2.79 4.56
CA LEU A 93 0.39 -3.98 5.21
C LEU A 93 -0.58 -3.61 6.34
N ALA A 94 -0.20 -2.67 7.21
CA ALA A 94 -1.06 -2.18 8.28
C ALA A 94 -2.37 -1.60 7.72
N GLN A 95 -2.28 -0.80 6.65
CA GLN A 95 -3.44 -0.26 5.96
C GLN A 95 -4.32 -1.38 5.38
N ALA A 96 -3.75 -2.36 4.67
CA ALA A 96 -4.50 -3.46 4.07
C ALA A 96 -5.23 -4.32 5.12
N VAL A 97 -4.58 -4.60 6.26
CA VAL A 97 -5.19 -5.34 7.36
C VAL A 97 -6.35 -4.55 7.97
N LEU A 98 -6.18 -3.25 8.22
CA LEU A 98 -7.26 -2.42 8.79
C LEU A 98 -8.46 -2.30 7.83
N ILE A 99 -8.22 -2.15 6.53
CA ILE A 99 -9.28 -2.13 5.51
C ILE A 99 -10.05 -3.46 5.51
N LEU A 100 -9.34 -4.59 5.57
CA LEU A 100 -9.94 -5.92 5.65
C LEU A 100 -10.80 -6.06 6.92
N LEU A 101 -10.29 -5.65 8.08
CA LEU A 101 -11.02 -5.70 9.35
C LEU A 101 -12.25 -4.80 9.34
N LEU A 102 -12.16 -3.58 8.79
CA LEU A 102 -13.29 -2.68 8.64
C LEU A 102 -14.37 -3.30 7.75
N TRP A 103 -13.99 -3.89 6.61
CA TRP A 103 -14.94 -4.53 5.72
C TRP A 103 -15.68 -5.71 6.41
N LEU A 104 -14.96 -6.54 7.15
CA LEU A 104 -15.55 -7.64 7.93
C LEU A 104 -16.44 -7.13 9.06
N ALA A 105 -16.05 -6.04 9.73
CA ALA A 105 -16.82 -5.40 10.78
C ALA A 105 -18.10 -4.74 10.25
N ASP A 106 -18.03 -4.12 9.08
CA ASP A 106 -19.16 -3.51 8.39
C ASP A 106 -20.24 -4.53 8.02
N ARG A 107 -19.83 -5.73 7.60
CA ARG A 107 -20.76 -6.86 7.36
C ARG A 107 -21.46 -7.34 8.63
N ARG A 108 -20.85 -7.15 9.79
CA ARG A 108 -21.41 -7.54 11.11
C ARG A 108 -22.10 -6.37 11.82
N GLY A 109 -22.12 -5.16 11.25
CA GLY A 109 -22.67 -3.97 11.88
C GLY A 109 -21.86 -3.42 13.07
N ARG A 110 -20.57 -3.78 13.21
CA ARG A 110 -19.76 -3.53 14.43
C ARG A 110 -18.57 -2.60 14.17
N ARG A 111 -18.83 -1.37 13.72
CA ARG A 111 -17.83 -0.41 13.22
C ARG A 111 -16.95 0.20 14.31
N GLY A 112 -17.56 0.60 15.43
CA GLY A 112 -16.90 1.13 16.64
C GLY A 112 -15.60 1.91 16.39
N ILE A 113 -14.55 1.54 17.12
CA ILE A 113 -13.23 2.17 17.05
C ILE A 113 -12.47 1.86 15.74
N LEU A 114 -12.85 0.81 14.99
CA LEU A 114 -12.17 0.40 13.75
C LEU A 114 -12.25 1.48 12.67
N GLY A 115 -13.40 2.16 12.54
CA GLY A 115 -13.53 3.26 11.57
C GLY A 115 -12.58 4.42 11.86
N MET A 116 -12.38 4.75 13.14
CA MET A 116 -11.46 5.81 13.57
C MET A 116 -10.00 5.40 13.36
N LEU A 117 -9.64 4.14 13.67
CA LEU A 117 -8.29 3.61 13.42
C LEU A 117 -7.94 3.60 11.93
N VAL A 118 -8.88 3.20 11.07
CA VAL A 118 -8.70 3.24 9.60
C VAL A 118 -8.49 4.67 9.14
N ALA A 119 -9.34 5.61 9.54
CA ALA A 119 -9.20 7.01 9.15
C ALA A 119 -7.85 7.59 9.60
N LEU A 120 -7.45 7.35 10.85
CA LEU A 120 -6.16 7.81 11.38
C LEU A 120 -4.98 7.21 10.61
N VAL A 121 -4.97 5.88 10.41
CA VAL A 121 -3.88 5.22 9.69
C VAL A 121 -3.83 5.65 8.23
N THR A 122 -4.97 5.80 7.55
CA THR A 122 -5.00 6.34 6.19
C THR A 122 -4.39 7.74 6.12
N VAL A 123 -4.71 8.63 7.07
CA VAL A 123 -4.10 9.97 7.11
C VAL A 123 -2.59 9.88 7.31
N VAL A 124 -2.13 9.07 8.27
CA VAL A 124 -0.69 8.87 8.53
C VAL A 124 0.02 8.31 7.31
N VAL A 125 -0.54 7.28 6.66
CA VAL A 125 0.03 6.65 5.48
C VAL A 125 0.09 7.62 4.30
N VAL A 126 -0.99 8.37 4.05
CA VAL A 126 -1.02 9.38 2.97
C VAL A 126 0.04 10.46 3.21
N VAL A 127 0.18 10.96 4.44
CA VAL A 127 1.21 11.96 4.80
C VAL A 127 2.62 11.37 4.68
N ALA A 128 2.82 10.10 5.05
CA ALA A 128 4.12 9.45 4.93
C ALA A 128 4.54 9.19 3.47
N THR A 129 3.57 9.07 2.57
CA THR A 129 3.81 8.83 1.13
C THR A 129 3.88 10.10 0.27
N ALA A 130 3.57 11.28 0.83
CA ALA A 130 3.55 12.57 0.14
C ALA A 130 4.87 13.35 0.31
#